data_AF-A0A935YXU0-F1
#
_entry.id   AF-A0A935YXU0-F1
#
_cell.length_a   1.000
_cell.length_b   1.000
_cell.length_c   1.000
_cell.angle_alpha   90.00
_cell.angle_beta   90.00
_cell.angle_gamma   90.00
#
_symmetry.space_group_name_H-M   'P 1'
#
loop_
_entity.id
_entity.type
_entity.pdbx_description
1 polymer ?
#
loop_
_entity_poly.entity_id
_entity_poly.type
_entity_poly.pdbx_seq_one_letter_code
_entity_poly.pdbx_strand_id
1 'polypeptide(L)'
;MSAKKKLAKAPSRGNSLRWIFCLVCFVMLAAYVPFAAVAVALGLLPTLSIVVIDRSVEKLPTYAVGGANIAGIIPFLPDFVLHGRHIDLVHDLLGTITMFAAMFGAAAFGWVLLAIMPVVMQTFADIESKRRRDKLREQQQRLMHDWGPQVNCETKAEAR
;
A
#
# COMPACT_ATOMS: atom_id res chain seq x y z
N MET A 1 -25.31 34.56 16.02
CA MET A 1 -24.53 34.48 14.76
C MET A 1 -23.05 34.29 15.10
N SER A 2 -22.55 33.05 15.10
CA SER A 2 -21.12 32.76 15.33
C SER A 2 -20.49 32.31 14.02
N ALA A 3 -19.70 33.19 13.41
CA ALA A 3 -19.05 32.95 12.14
C ALA A 3 -17.85 32.01 12.33
N LYS A 4 -18.00 30.75 11.92
CA LYS A 4 -16.87 29.81 11.80
C LYS A 4 -15.96 30.26 10.65
N LYS A 5 -14.91 31.00 11.00
CA LYS A 5 -13.80 31.33 10.09
C LYS A 5 -13.10 30.02 9.69
N LYS A 6 -13.36 29.53 8.48
CA LYS A 6 -12.62 28.42 7.89
C LYS A 6 -11.15 28.84 7.78
N LEU A 7 -10.28 28.32 8.65
CA LEU A 7 -8.83 28.45 8.45
C LEU A 7 -8.48 27.73 7.14
N ALA A 8 -8.07 28.50 6.15
CA ALA A 8 -7.53 27.96 4.90
C ALA A 8 -6.29 27.12 5.23
N LYS A 9 -6.34 25.82 4.88
CA LYS A 9 -5.24 24.87 5.04
C LYS A 9 -4.06 25.36 4.18
N ALA A 10 -2.95 25.75 4.81
CA ALA A 10 -1.75 26.21 4.11
C ALA A 10 -1.24 25.12 3.14
N PRO A 11 -0.73 25.48 1.95
CA PRO A 11 -0.19 24.50 1.00
C PRO A 11 1.01 23.78 1.63
N SER A 12 0.93 22.44 1.69
CA SER A 12 1.99 21.61 2.24
C SER A 12 3.23 21.67 1.33
N ARG A 13 4.18 22.56 1.64
CA ARG A 13 5.48 22.72 0.97
C ARG A 13 6.33 21.44 0.90
N GLY A 14 6.00 20.40 1.67
CA GLY A 14 6.75 19.13 1.70
C GLY A 14 6.52 18.21 0.50
N ASN A 15 5.36 18.24 -0.16
CA ASN A 15 5.11 17.35 -1.30
C ASN A 15 5.82 17.82 -2.57
N SER A 16 5.92 19.13 -2.82
CA SER A 16 6.58 19.66 -4.02
C SER A 16 8.07 19.34 -4.05
N LEU A 17 8.75 19.37 -2.90
CA LEU A 17 10.18 19.07 -2.83
C LEU A 17 10.51 17.62 -3.20
N ARG A 18 9.65 16.67 -2.79
CA ARG A 18 9.82 15.24 -3.11
C ARG A 18 9.70 14.99 -4.61
N TRP A 19 8.72 15.61 -5.27
CA TRP A 19 8.55 15.50 -6.72
C TRP A 19 9.71 16.14 -7.48
N ILE A 20 10.20 17.29 -7.03
CA ILE A 20 11.37 17.95 -7.62
C ILE A 20 12.61 17.04 -7.49
N PHE A 21 12.85 16.46 -6.32
CA PHE A 21 13.96 15.54 -6.11
C PHE A 21 13.87 14.31 -7.04
N CYS A 22 12.71 13.66 -7.12
CA CYS A 22 12.49 12.53 -8.02
C CYS A 22 12.72 12.92 -9.50
N LEU A 23 12.26 14.10 -9.92
CA LEU A 23 12.47 14.60 -11.27
C LEU A 23 13.97 14.81 -11.55
N VAL A 24 14.70 15.45 -10.63
CA VAL A 24 16.14 15.68 -10.78
C VAL A 24 16.92 14.35 -10.86
N CYS A 25 16.60 13.38 -10.00
CA CYS A 25 17.20 12.04 -10.06
C CYS A 25 16.92 11.35 -11.40
N PHE A 26 15.69 11.45 -11.91
CA PHE A 26 15.33 10.85 -13.20
C PHE A 26 16.05 11.53 -14.37
N VAL A 27 16.17 12.86 -14.36
CA VAL A 27 16.92 13.61 -15.39
C VAL A 27 18.40 13.27 -15.35
N MET A 28 19.00 13.15 -14.15
CA MET A 28 20.38 12.69 -13.99
C MET A 28 20.58 11.27 -14.54
N LEU A 29 19.66 10.35 -14.23
CA LEU A 29 19.69 8.99 -14.77
C LEU A 29 19.59 9.00 -16.30
N ALA A 30 18.67 9.77 -16.87
CA ALA A 30 18.48 9.88 -18.31
C ALA A 30 19.70 10.49 -19.03
N ALA A 31 20.40 11.43 -18.39
CA ALA A 31 21.61 12.04 -18.93
C ALA A 31 22.81 11.08 -18.90
N TYR A 32 22.92 10.23 -17.87
CA TYR A 32 24.05 9.32 -17.70
C TYR A 32 23.84 7.96 -18.41
N VAL A 33 22.62 7.41 -18.34
CA VAL A 33 22.22 6.13 -18.95
C VAL A 33 20.81 6.24 -19.54
N PRO A 34 20.66 6.78 -20.77
CA PRO A 34 19.35 7.11 -21.35
C PRO A 34 18.43 5.89 -21.48
N PHE A 35 18.99 4.73 -21.82
CA PHE A 35 18.22 3.51 -21.99
C PHE A 35 17.71 2.92 -20.67
N ALA A 36 18.48 3.04 -19.58
CA ALA A 36 18.01 2.69 -18.24
C ALA A 36 16.81 3.55 -17.83
N ALA A 37 16.85 4.84 -18.16
CA ALA A 37 15.75 5.75 -17.88
C ALA A 37 14.48 5.38 -18.65
N VAL A 38 14.59 4.93 -19.91
CA VAL A 38 13.44 4.40 -20.68
C VAL A 38 12.87 3.14 -20.03
N ALA A 39 13.71 2.18 -19.66
CA ALA A 39 13.29 0.96 -18.97
C ALA A 39 12.54 1.27 -17.65
N VAL A 40 13.11 2.17 -16.83
CA VAL A 40 12.50 2.62 -15.58
C VAL A 40 11.19 3.37 -15.84
N ALA A 41 11.12 4.23 -16.86
CA ALA A 41 9.90 4.95 -17.21
C ALA A 41 8.78 4.00 -17.64
N LEU A 42 9.08 3.00 -18.47
CA LEU A 42 8.12 1.98 -18.91
C LEU A 42 7.69 1.08 -17.74
N GLY A 43 8.64 0.63 -16.92
CA GLY A 43 8.38 -0.17 -15.74
C GLY A 43 7.53 0.56 -14.70
N LEU A 44 7.68 1.88 -14.56
CA LEU A 44 6.92 2.69 -13.60
C LEU A 44 5.55 3.16 -14.10
N LEU A 45 5.15 2.85 -15.33
CA LEU A 45 3.81 3.19 -15.86
C LEU A 45 2.64 2.77 -14.95
N PRO A 46 2.56 1.51 -14.44
CA PRO A 46 1.45 1.12 -13.58
C PRO A 46 1.41 1.91 -12.28
N THR A 47 2.57 2.24 -11.70
CA THR A 47 2.65 3.11 -10.51
C THR A 47 2.21 4.55 -10.78
N LEU A 48 2.54 5.10 -11.96
CA LEU A 48 2.06 6.43 -12.35
C LEU A 48 0.54 6.46 -12.49
N SER A 49 -0.07 5.39 -13.03
CA SER A 49 -1.53 5.30 -13.13
C SER A 49 -2.21 5.41 -11.76
N ILE A 50 -1.67 4.73 -10.74
CA ILE A 50 -2.22 4.74 -9.39
C ILE A 50 -2.02 6.09 -8.72
N VAL A 51 -0.87 6.73 -8.88
CA VAL A 51 -0.63 8.08 -8.36
C VAL A 51 -1.69 9.07 -8.87
N VAL A 52 -2.16 8.90 -10.11
CA VAL A 52 -3.19 9.74 -10.73
C VAL A 52 -4.60 9.40 -10.22
N ILE A 53 -4.89 8.10 -10.06
CA ILE A 53 -6.22 7.60 -9.69
C ILE A 53 -6.47 7.72 -8.18
N ASP A 54 -5.47 7.48 -7.35
CA ASP A 54 -5.58 7.39 -5.90
C ASP A 54 -5.80 8.76 -5.25
N ARG A 55 -7.05 8.98 -4.81
CA ARG A 55 -7.48 10.16 -4.05
C ARG A 55 -7.56 9.91 -2.55
N SER A 56 -7.14 8.73 -2.07
CA SER A 56 -7.16 8.41 -0.64
C SER A 56 -6.20 9.32 0.15
N VAL A 57 -6.57 9.64 1.38
CA VAL A 57 -5.75 10.48 2.27
C VAL A 57 -4.45 9.78 2.64
N GLU A 58 -4.51 8.47 2.85
CA GLU A 58 -3.39 7.65 3.31
C GLU A 58 -2.50 7.16 2.17
N LYS A 59 -3.00 7.15 0.92
CA LYS A 59 -2.28 6.72 -0.29
C LYS A 59 -1.70 5.30 -0.20
N LEU A 60 -2.36 4.42 0.55
CA LEU A 60 -1.92 3.02 0.71
C LEU A 60 -1.78 2.30 -0.64
N PRO A 61 -2.72 2.47 -1.61
CA PRO A 61 -2.55 1.85 -2.93
C PRO A 61 -1.29 2.30 -3.65
N THR A 62 -1.01 3.61 -3.58
CA THR A 62 0.19 4.21 -4.16
C THR A 62 1.46 3.64 -3.57
N TYR A 63 1.53 3.44 -2.25
CA TYR A 63 2.73 2.91 -1.60
C TYR A 63 2.92 1.41 -1.81
N ALA A 64 1.85 0.61 -1.76
CA ALA A 64 1.94 -0.83 -1.93
C ALA A 64 2.34 -1.21 -3.36
N VAL A 65 1.66 -0.66 -4.36
CA VAL A 65 2.02 -0.91 -5.77
C VAL A 65 3.30 -0.17 -6.15
N GLY A 66 3.52 1.03 -5.60
CA GLY A 66 4.77 1.78 -5.66
C GLY A 66 5.99 0.95 -5.31
N GLY A 67 6.01 0.45 -4.08
CA GLY A 67 7.11 -0.34 -3.55
C GLY A 67 7.28 -1.66 -4.29
N ALA A 68 6.19 -2.38 -4.56
CA ALA A 68 6.25 -3.66 -5.26
C ALA A 68 6.80 -3.50 -6.69
N ASN A 69 6.32 -2.51 -7.44
CA ASN A 69 6.78 -2.25 -8.81
C ASN A 69 8.25 -1.84 -8.85
N ILE A 70 8.68 -0.95 -7.94
CA ILE A 70 10.10 -0.57 -7.82
C ILE A 70 10.95 -1.80 -7.50
N ALA A 71 10.50 -2.67 -6.58
CA ALA A 71 11.21 -3.90 -6.25
C ALA A 71 11.38 -4.83 -7.46
N GLY A 72 10.38 -4.89 -8.36
CA GLY A 72 10.46 -5.63 -9.62
C GLY A 72 11.45 -5.07 -10.63
N ILE A 73 11.80 -3.78 -10.53
CA ILE A 73 12.74 -3.11 -11.44
C ILE A 73 14.20 -3.25 -10.95
N ILE A 74 14.42 -3.32 -9.62
CA ILE A 74 15.75 -3.42 -9.00
C ILE A 74 16.66 -4.51 -9.60
N PRO A 75 16.23 -5.77 -9.82
CA PRO A 75 17.15 -6.82 -10.29
C PRO A 75 17.74 -6.55 -11.67
N PHE A 76 17.05 -5.76 -12.50
CA PHE A 76 17.50 -5.43 -13.86
C PHE A 76 18.37 -4.16 -13.90
N LEU A 77 18.34 -3.36 -12.84
CA LEU A 77 19.03 -2.07 -12.79
C LEU A 77 20.57 -2.16 -12.96
N PRO A 78 21.28 -3.16 -12.39
CA PRO A 78 22.72 -3.31 -12.58
C PRO A 78 23.11 -3.53 -14.04
N ASP A 79 22.34 -4.33 -14.79
CA ASP A 79 22.63 -4.62 -16.19
C ASP A 79 22.56 -3.34 -17.03
N PHE A 80 21.56 -2.48 -16.75
CA PHE A 80 21.46 -1.18 -17.40
C PHE A 80 22.56 -0.22 -17.00
N VAL A 81 22.97 -0.17 -15.73
CA VAL A 81 24.03 0.76 -15.29
C VAL A 81 25.40 0.36 -15.83
N LEU A 82 25.71 -0.94 -15.85
CA LEU A 82 27.01 -1.46 -16.26
C LEU A 82 27.14 -1.55 -17.79
N HIS A 83 26.06 -1.88 -18.48
CA HIS A 83 26.09 -2.16 -19.93
C HIS A 83 25.21 -1.24 -20.78
N GLY A 84 24.30 -0.46 -20.19
CA GLY A 84 23.26 0.31 -20.88
C GLY A 84 23.72 1.56 -21.64
N ARG A 85 25.02 1.71 -21.92
CA ARG A 85 25.54 2.69 -22.89
C ARG A 85 25.52 2.14 -24.32
N HIS A 86 25.40 0.83 -24.49
CA HIS A 86 25.36 0.16 -25.80
C HIS A 86 23.91 -0.14 -26.18
N ILE A 87 23.48 0.28 -27.36
CA ILE A 87 22.08 0.18 -27.82
C ILE A 87 21.64 -1.29 -28.02
N ASP A 88 22.57 -2.15 -28.43
CA ASP A 88 22.29 -3.54 -28.83
C ASP A 88 21.88 -4.42 -27.63
N LEU A 89 22.62 -4.33 -26.51
CA LEU A 89 22.31 -5.13 -25.32
C LEU A 89 20.98 -4.72 -24.67
N VAL A 90 20.62 -3.44 -24.78
CA VAL A 90 19.38 -2.92 -24.19
C VAL A 90 18.17 -3.30 -25.05
N HIS A 91 18.31 -3.32 -26.38
CA HIS A 91 17.23 -3.83 -27.24
C HIS A 91 16.90 -5.29 -26.91
N ASP A 92 17.93 -6.12 -26.69
CA ASP A 92 17.74 -7.51 -26.29
C ASP A 92 17.09 -7.63 -24.91
N LEU A 93 17.54 -6.82 -23.93
CA LEU A 93 17.00 -6.87 -22.56
C LEU A 93 15.57 -6.33 -22.47
N LEU A 94 15.27 -5.20 -23.14
CA LEU A 94 13.91 -4.65 -23.26
C LEU A 94 12.99 -5.56 -24.07
N GLY A 95 13.52 -6.34 -25.03
CA GLY A 95 12.74 -7.31 -25.80
C GLY A 95 12.34 -8.56 -25.01
N THR A 96 12.95 -8.80 -23.84
CA THR A 96 12.69 -10.00 -23.07
C THR A 96 11.35 -9.95 -22.35
N ILE A 97 10.48 -10.93 -22.64
CA ILE A 97 9.18 -11.11 -21.98
C ILE A 97 9.32 -11.22 -20.45
N THR A 98 10.44 -11.75 -19.96
CA THR A 98 10.73 -11.94 -18.53
C THR A 98 10.85 -10.61 -17.79
N MET A 99 11.45 -9.60 -18.41
CA MET A 99 11.61 -8.27 -17.82
C MET A 99 10.25 -7.58 -17.64
N PHE A 100 9.43 -7.58 -18.69
CA PHE A 100 8.06 -7.03 -18.61
C PHE A 100 7.18 -7.84 -17.65
N ALA A 101 7.27 -9.16 -17.68
CA ALA A 101 6.53 -10.02 -16.74
C ALA A 101 6.93 -9.74 -15.29
N ALA A 102 8.21 -9.50 -15.00
CA ALA A 102 8.66 -9.14 -13.66
C ALA A 102 8.16 -7.76 -13.23
N MET A 103 8.26 -6.74 -14.10
CA MET A 103 7.82 -5.37 -13.78
C MET A 103 6.30 -5.30 -13.57
N PHE A 104 5.52 -5.74 -14.56
CA PHE A 104 4.07 -5.71 -14.47
C PHE A 104 3.53 -6.74 -13.46
N GLY A 105 4.20 -7.88 -13.32
CA GLY A 105 3.87 -8.90 -12.31
C GLY A 105 4.07 -8.38 -10.89
N ALA A 106 5.16 -7.65 -10.63
CA ALA A 106 5.38 -7.03 -9.32
C ALA A 106 4.35 -5.93 -9.03
N ALA A 107 3.95 -5.14 -10.04
CA ALA A 107 2.86 -4.17 -9.87
C ALA A 107 1.52 -4.85 -9.59
N ALA A 108 1.20 -5.93 -10.30
CA ALA A 108 0.00 -6.75 -10.05
C ALA A 108 0.03 -7.38 -8.65
N PHE A 109 1.20 -7.82 -8.19
CA PHE A 109 1.39 -8.34 -6.83
C PHE A 109 1.05 -7.28 -5.77
N GLY A 110 1.44 -6.03 -5.98
CA GLY A 110 1.03 -4.93 -5.10
C GLY A 110 -0.49 -4.77 -4.99
N TRP A 111 -1.23 -4.95 -6.10
CA TRP A 111 -2.69 -4.97 -6.10
C TRP A 111 -3.28 -6.15 -5.34
N VAL A 112 -2.72 -7.33 -5.55
CA VAL A 112 -3.13 -8.55 -4.82
C VAL A 112 -2.91 -8.37 -3.32
N LEU A 113 -1.79 -7.77 -2.91
CA LEU A 113 -1.52 -7.48 -1.50
C LEU A 113 -2.60 -6.57 -0.89
N LEU A 114 -2.98 -5.50 -1.60
CA LEU A 114 -4.05 -4.60 -1.17
C LEU A 114 -5.41 -5.30 -1.08
N ALA A 115 -5.70 -6.23 -1.98
CA ALA A 115 -6.95 -6.99 -1.96
C ALA A 115 -7.03 -7.99 -0.80
N ILE A 116 -5.89 -8.55 -0.38
CA ILE A 116 -5.82 -9.52 0.72
C ILE A 116 -5.87 -8.84 2.09
N MET A 117 -5.29 -7.65 2.24
CA MET A 117 -5.26 -6.90 3.51
C MET A 117 -6.62 -6.78 4.25
N PRO A 118 -7.76 -6.43 3.61
CA PRO A 118 -9.03 -6.34 4.32
C PRO A 118 -9.49 -7.68 4.90
N VAL A 119 -9.27 -8.79 4.19
CA VAL A 119 -9.64 -10.13 4.67
C VAL A 119 -8.82 -10.47 5.91
N VAL A 120 -7.52 -10.23 5.86
CA VAL A 120 -6.63 -10.43 7.00
C VAL A 120 -7.08 -9.59 8.19
N MET A 121 -7.37 -8.30 7.98
CA MET A 121 -7.80 -7.40 9.06
C MET A 121 -9.12 -7.85 9.70
N GLN A 122 -10.08 -8.33 8.90
CA GLN A 122 -11.34 -8.87 9.40
C GLN A 122 -11.12 -10.10 10.28
N THR A 123 -10.26 -11.04 9.87
CA THR A 123 -9.97 -12.22 10.68
C THR A 123 -9.36 -11.87 12.04
N PHE A 124 -8.45 -10.89 12.08
CA PHE A 124 -7.89 -10.41 13.35
C PHE A 124 -8.94 -9.74 14.23
N ALA A 125 -9.81 -8.90 13.66
CA ALA A 125 -10.90 -8.26 14.39
C ALA A 125 -11.88 -9.28 14.98
N ASP A 126 -12.16 -10.37 14.25
CA ASP A 126 -13.01 -11.45 14.74
C ASP A 126 -12.37 -12.21 15.89
N ILE A 127 -11.07 -12.50 15.80
CA ILE A 127 -10.32 -13.17 16.88
C ILE A 127 -10.34 -12.32 18.16
N GLU A 128 -10.10 -11.01 18.03
CA GLU A 128 -10.15 -10.10 19.18
C GLU A 128 -11.56 -10.01 19.77
N SER A 129 -12.57 -9.90 18.92
CA SER A 129 -13.98 -9.86 19.34
C SER A 129 -14.41 -11.15 20.03
N LYS A 130 -13.93 -12.32 19.57
CA LYS A 130 -14.16 -13.61 20.23
C LYS A 130 -13.51 -13.65 21.61
N ARG A 131 -12.22 -13.30 21.71
CA ARG A 131 -11.51 -13.23 23.00
C ARG A 131 -12.20 -12.30 24.00
N ARG A 132 -12.70 -11.15 23.54
CA ARG A 132 -13.44 -10.21 24.40
C ARG A 132 -14.76 -10.80 24.87
N ARG A 133 -15.50 -11.49 23.99
CA ARG A 133 -16.75 -12.19 24.35
C ARG A 133 -16.50 -13.31 25.34
N ASP A 134 -15.45 -14.09 25.16
CA ASP A 134 -15.11 -15.21 26.07
C ASP A 134 -14.77 -14.70 27.48
N LYS A 135 -13.96 -13.63 27.58
CA LYS A 135 -13.69 -12.99 28.87
C LYS A 135 -14.96 -12.48 29.56
N LEU A 136 -15.87 -11.87 28.81
CA LEU A 136 -17.14 -11.39 29.37
C LEU A 136 -18.04 -12.56 29.82
N ARG A 137 -18.06 -13.66 29.07
CA ARG A 137 -18.78 -14.88 29.47
C ARG A 137 -18.20 -15.51 30.73
N GLU A 138 -16.88 -15.60 30.85
CA GLU A 138 -16.23 -16.09 32.08
C GLU A 138 -16.58 -15.20 33.29
N GLN A 139 -16.58 -13.88 33.10
CA GLN A 139 -17.00 -12.95 34.16
C GLN A 139 -18.47 -13.14 34.54
N GLN A 140 -19.36 -13.31 33.56
CA GLN A 140 -20.77 -13.62 33.82
C GLN A 140 -20.95 -14.93 34.58
N GLN A 141 -20.23 -15.99 34.20
CA GLN A 141 -20.31 -17.27 34.89
C GLN A 141 -19.84 -17.18 36.34
N ARG A 142 -18.76 -16.42 36.61
CA ARG A 142 -18.31 -16.15 37.99
C ARG A 142 -19.36 -15.38 38.80
N LEU A 143 -19.96 -14.35 38.20
CA LEU A 143 -21.03 -13.59 38.86
C LEU A 143 -22.27 -14.47 39.12
N MET A 144 -22.63 -15.38 38.20
CA MET A 144 -23.72 -16.32 38.41
C MET A 144 -23.43 -17.32 39.54
N HIS A 145 -22.17 -17.76 39.68
CA HIS A 145 -21.75 -18.61 40.79
C HIS A 145 -21.90 -17.88 42.14
N ASP A 146 -21.43 -16.63 42.22
CA ASP A 146 -21.38 -15.90 43.49
C ASP A 146 -22.72 -15.28 43.90
N TRP A 147 -23.54 -14.85 42.92
CA TRP A 147 -24.77 -14.08 43.15
C TRP A 147 -26.05 -14.78 42.68
N GLY A 148 -25.94 -15.98 42.09
CA GLY A 148 -27.06 -16.76 41.59
C GLY A 148 -27.56 -16.34 40.19
N PRO A 149 -28.59 -17.01 39.65
CA PRO A 149 -29.01 -16.89 38.24
C PRO A 149 -29.58 -15.53 37.83
N GLN A 150 -29.90 -14.67 38.80
CA GLN A 150 -30.60 -13.39 38.63
C GLN A 150 -29.77 -12.35 37.86
N VAL A 151 -28.45 -12.56 37.80
CA VAL A 151 -27.49 -11.66 37.15
C VAL A 151 -27.29 -11.97 35.66
N ASN A 152 -27.88 -13.07 35.16
CA ASN A 152 -27.83 -13.39 33.74
C ASN A 152 -28.61 -12.32 32.95
N CYS A 153 -27.92 -11.69 32.00
CA CYS A 153 -28.51 -10.66 31.14
C CYS A 153 -29.44 -11.24 30.08
N GLU A 154 -29.32 -12.53 29.73
CA GLU A 154 -30.23 -13.20 28.78
C GLU A 154 -31.63 -13.32 29.38
N THR A 155 -31.76 -13.72 30.65
CA THR A 155 -33.05 -13.80 31.35
C THR A 155 -33.73 -12.44 31.51
N LYS A 156 -32.95 -11.35 31.61
CA LYS A 156 -33.50 -9.98 31.65
C LYS A 156 -33.99 -9.47 30.31
N ALA A 157 -33.48 -10.01 29.20
CA ALA A 157 -33.92 -9.66 27.85
C ALA A 157 -35.21 -10.39 27.46
N GLU A 158 -35.42 -11.63 27.95
CA GLU A 158 -36.64 -12.41 27.71
C GLU A 158 -37.83 -11.99 28.61
N ALA A 159 -37.55 -11.37 29.77
CA ALA A 159 -38.59 -10.91 30.70
C ALA A 159 -39.16 -9.51 30.38
N ARG A 160 -38.83 -8.92 29.23
CA ARG A 160 -39.25 -7.57 28.80
C ARG A 160 -39.90 -7.60 27.43
#